data_AF-F0YB27-F1
#
_entry.id   AF-F0YB27-F1
#
_cell.length_a   1.000
_cell.length_b   1.000
_cell.length_c   1.000
_cell.angle_alpha   90.00
_cell.angle_beta   90.00
_cell.angle_gamma   90.00
#
_symmetry.space_group_name_H-M   'P 1'
#
loop_
_entity.id
_entity.type
_entity.pdbx_description
1 polymer ?
#
loop_
_entity_poly.entity_id
_entity_poly.type
_entity_poly.pdbx_seq_one_letter_code
_entity_poly.pdbx_strand_id
1 'polypeptide(L)' 'DRMVFVDEATCIGCTMCASIAPLTFLMEDDFGRARTFNQEGDDDETVAEAISTCPVDCIHYVPWDELVSLERER' A
#
# COMPACT_ATOMS: atom_id res chain seq x y z
N ASP A 1 3.04 -12.14 11.51
CA ASP A 1 2.04 -11.30 10.85
C ASP A 1 2.73 -10.36 9.88
N ARG A 2 2.23 -10.26 8.64
CA ARG A 2 2.79 -9.41 7.59
C ARG A 2 1.87 -8.21 7.43
N MET A 3 2.41 -7.02 7.52
CA MET A 3 1.69 -5.78 7.22
C MET A 3 2.04 -5.34 5.80
N VAL A 4 1.19 -4.54 5.17
CA VAL A 4 1.46 -3.93 3.88
C VAL A 4 1.71 -2.43 4.01
N PHE A 5 2.72 -1.94 3.30
CA PHE A 5 3.15 -0.55 3.31
C PHE A 5 3.32 -0.06 1.87
N VAL A 6 2.95 1.20 1.61
CA VAL A 6 3.22 1.85 0.33
C VAL A 6 4.37 2.84 0.52
N ASP A 7 5.47 2.68 -0.22
CA ASP A 7 6.47 3.73 -0.34
C ASP A 7 5.92 4.89 -1.17
N GLU A 8 5.37 5.88 -0.46
CA GLU A 8 4.77 7.07 -1.04
C GLU A 8 5.78 7.87 -1.86
N ALA A 9 7.07 7.90 -1.47
CA ALA A 9 8.12 8.63 -2.20
C ALA A 9 8.29 8.11 -3.64
N THR A 10 8.15 6.80 -3.81
CA THR A 10 8.26 6.10 -5.11
C THR A 10 6.92 6.01 -5.84
N CYS A 11 5.79 6.10 -5.14
CA CYS A 11 4.46 5.97 -5.73
C CYS A 11 4.19 7.04 -6.82
N ILE A 12 3.78 6.58 -8.01
CA ILE A 12 3.47 7.44 -9.16
C ILE A 12 1.97 7.69 -9.38
N GLY A 13 1.11 7.29 -8.44
CA GLY A 13 -0.32 7.57 -8.50
C GLY A 13 -1.10 6.81 -9.59
N CYS A 14 -0.68 5.59 -9.96
CA CYS A 14 -1.31 4.83 -11.05
C CYS A 14 -2.71 4.24 -10.74
N THR A 15 -3.19 4.37 -9.50
CA THR A 15 -4.51 3.95 -8.97
C THR A 15 -4.88 2.46 -9.03
N MET A 16 -4.02 1.59 -9.58
CA MET A 16 -4.30 0.15 -9.71
C MET A 16 -4.55 -0.54 -8.37
N CYS A 17 -3.71 -0.27 -7.37
CA CYS A 17 -3.84 -0.88 -6.03
C CYS A 17 -5.18 -0.54 -5.35
N ALA A 18 -5.60 0.73 -5.39
CA ALA A 18 -6.90 1.16 -4.86
C ALA A 18 -8.10 0.66 -5.69
N SER A 19 -7.87 0.25 -6.95
CA SER A 19 -8.92 -0.36 -7.78
C SER A 19 -9.08 -1.85 -7.52
N ILE A 20 -7.98 -2.56 -7.25
CA ILE A 20 -7.94 -4.00 -7.00
C ILE A 20 -8.35 -4.31 -5.55
N ALA A 21 -7.77 -3.60 -4.58
CA ALA A 21 -7.96 -3.81 -3.15
C ALA A 21 -8.46 -2.50 -2.48
N PRO A 22 -9.71 -2.08 -2.76
CA PRO A 22 -10.26 -0.79 -2.32
C PRO A 22 -10.53 -0.70 -0.81
N LEU A 23 -10.58 -1.84 -0.10
CA LEU A 23 -10.74 -1.85 1.34
C LEU A 23 -9.39 -1.76 2.07
N THR A 24 -8.28 -1.91 1.35
CA THR A 24 -6.90 -1.90 1.87
C THR A 24 -6.15 -0.63 1.50
N PHE A 25 -6.26 -0.19 0.24
CA PHE A 25 -5.55 0.98 -0.29
C PHE A 25 -6.50 2.12 -0.67
N LEU A 26 -6.07 3.34 -0.41
CA LEU A 26 -6.72 4.57 -0.88
C LEU A 26 -5.73 5.45 -1.63
N MET A 27 -6.23 6.37 -2.45
CA MET A 27 -5.44 7.46 -3.00
C MET A 27 -5.61 8.69 -2.12
N GLU A 28 -4.52 9.32 -1.71
CA GLU A 28 -4.57 10.61 -1.02
C GLU A 28 -4.61 11.78 -2.01
N ASP A 29 -5.20 12.91 -1.60
CA ASP A 29 -5.52 14.04 -2.47
C ASP A 29 -4.40 15.09 -2.61
N ASP A 30 -3.45 15.15 -1.66
CA ASP A 30 -2.40 16.18 -1.60
C ASP A 30 -1.33 15.96 -2.66
N PHE A 31 -0.87 14.71 -2.85
CA PHE A 31 0.18 14.35 -3.81
C PHE A 31 -0.23 13.25 -4.80
N GLY A 32 -1.47 12.76 -4.73
CA GLY A 32 -2.00 11.74 -5.64
C GLY A 32 -1.37 10.35 -5.46
N ARG A 33 -0.86 10.04 -4.27
CA ARG A 33 -0.15 8.80 -3.93
C ARG A 33 -1.10 7.79 -3.31
N ALA A 34 -0.76 6.52 -3.39
CA ALA A 34 -1.49 5.46 -2.72
C ALA A 34 -1.05 5.34 -1.26
N ARG A 35 -1.97 4.98 -0.37
CA ARG A 35 -1.70 4.64 1.03
C ARG A 35 -2.43 3.37 1.42
N THR A 36 -1.82 2.56 2.27
CA THR A 36 -2.55 1.53 3.02
C THR A 36 -3.27 2.20 4.19
N PHE A 37 -4.59 2.05 4.26
CA PHE A 37 -5.39 2.64 5.34
C PHE A 37 -6.02 1.60 6.27
N ASN A 38 -6.09 0.35 5.83
CA ASN A 38 -6.62 -0.75 6.61
C ASN A 38 -5.84 -2.03 6.28
N GLN A 39 -5.16 -2.59 7.28
CA GLN A 39 -4.32 -3.79 7.14
C GLN A 39 -5.14 -5.09 6.99
N GLU A 40 -6.44 -5.03 7.29
CA GLU A 40 -7.37 -6.18 7.29
C GLU A 40 -8.59 -5.91 6.39
N GLY A 41 -8.40 -5.12 5.33
CA GLY A 41 -9.47 -4.67 4.44
C GLY A 41 -9.95 -5.72 3.45
N ASP A 42 -9.04 -6.17 2.58
CA ASP A 42 -9.28 -7.21 1.57
C ASP A 42 -8.52 -8.49 1.96
N ASP A 43 -8.84 -9.60 1.30
CA ASP A 43 -8.15 -10.88 1.53
C ASP A 43 -6.71 -10.90 0.98
N ASP A 44 -5.90 -11.85 1.46
CA ASP A 44 -4.49 -12.00 1.12
C ASP A 44 -4.23 -12.13 -0.40
N GLU A 45 -5.13 -12.76 -1.17
CA GLU A 45 -4.97 -12.96 -2.61
C GLU A 45 -5.18 -11.64 -3.34
N THR A 46 -6.24 -10.91 -3.00
CA THR A 46 -6.54 -9.57 -3.54
C THR A 46 -5.42 -8.57 -3.22
N VAL A 47 -4.88 -8.58 -1.99
CA VAL A 47 -3.75 -7.73 -1.60
C VAL A 47 -2.47 -8.11 -2.37
N ALA A 48 -2.19 -9.40 -2.52
CA ALA A 48 -1.03 -9.87 -3.29
C ALA A 48 -1.11 -9.48 -4.77
N GLU A 49 -2.30 -9.55 -5.38
CA GLU A 49 -2.54 -9.09 -6.75
C GLU A 49 -2.25 -7.58 -6.88
N ALA A 50 -2.78 -6.76 -5.96
CA ALA A 50 -2.56 -5.32 -5.93
C ALA A 50 -1.07 -4.96 -5.82
N ILE A 51 -0.32 -5.67 -4.97
CA ILE A 51 1.14 -5.52 -4.83
C ILE A 51 1.83 -5.85 -6.16
N SER A 52 1.52 -7.01 -6.75
CA SER A 52 2.16 -7.49 -7.98
C SER A 52 1.88 -6.63 -9.22
N THR A 53 0.80 -5.85 -9.20
CA THR A 53 0.38 -4.99 -10.31
C THR A 53 1.02 -3.60 -10.25
N CYS A 54 1.68 -3.24 -9.13
CA CYS A 54 2.29 -1.92 -8.98
C CYS A 54 3.40 -1.71 -10.04
N PRO A 55 3.28 -0.73 -10.95
CA PRO A 55 4.22 -0.56 -12.07
C PRO A 55 5.61 -0.08 -11.65
N VAL A 56 5.78 0.33 -10.40
CA VAL A 56 7.03 0.84 -9.83
C VAL A 56 7.44 0.10 -8.55
N ASP A 57 6.83 -1.06 -8.29
CA ASP A 57 7.15 -1.95 -7.16
C ASP A 57 7.19 -1.27 -5.77
N CYS A 58 6.38 -0.23 -5.55
CA CYS A 58 6.41 0.59 -4.33
C CYS A 58 5.50 0.08 -3.19
N ILE A 59 5.05 -1.18 -3.22
CA ILE A 59 4.18 -1.76 -2.18
C ILE A 59 4.88 -2.97 -1.59
N HIS A 60 5.04 -3.01 -0.27
CA HIS A 60 5.90 -3.96 0.42
C HIS A 60 5.17 -4.65 1.55
N TYR A 61 5.42 -5.95 1.72
CA TYR A 61 5.15 -6.63 2.97
C TYR A 61 6.27 -6.36 3.96
N VAL A 62 5.92 -5.90 5.17
CA VAL A 62 6.85 -5.57 6.25
C VAL A 62 6.35 -6.16 7.58
N PRO A 63 7.24 -6.47 8.54
CA PRO A 63 6.83 -6.78 9.90
C PRO A 63 6.28 -5.52 10.60
N TRP A 64 5.53 -5.73 11.69
CA TRP A 64 4.86 -4.65 12.41
C TRP A 64 5.80 -3.56 12.95
N ASP A 65 6.95 -3.95 13.51
CA ASP A 65 7.95 -3.02 14.05
C ASP A 65 8.58 -2.14 12.97
N GLU A 66 8.79 -2.70 11.78
CA GLU A 66 9.23 -1.94 10.61
C GLU A 66 8.11 -1.01 10.10
N LEU A 67 6.86 -1.48 10.00
CA LEU A 67 5.73 -0.62 9.61
C LEU A 67 5.63 0.62 10.52
N VAL A 68 5.72 0.43 11.84
CA VAL A 68 5.64 1.54 12.80
C VAL A 68 6.76 2.56 12.58
N SER A 69 7.94 2.10 12.17
CA SER A 69 9.08 2.99 11.88
C SER A 69 8.88 3.73 10.56
N LEU A 70 8.50 3.03 9.50
CA LEU A 70 8.23 3.59 8.18
C LEU A 70 7.10 4.64 8.20
N GLU A 71 6.01 4.39 8.93
CA GLU A 71 4.90 5.34 9.06
C GLU A 71 5.26 6.61 9.86
N ARG A 72 6.31 6.56 10.69
CA ARG A 72 6.81 7.75 11.42
C ARG A 72 7.75 8.60 10.58
N GLU A 73 8.42 8.00 9.61
CA GLU A 73 9.43 8.63 8.76
C GLU A 73 8.88 9.08 7.40
N ARG A 74 7.59 8.83 7.15
CA ARG A 74 6.85 9.17 5.93
C ARG A 74 6.74 10.68 5.69
#